data_AF-A0A350ZYP6-F1
#
_entry.id   AF-A0A350ZYP6-F1
#
_cell.length_a   1.000
_cell.length_b   1.000
_cell.length_c   1.000
_cell.angle_alpha   90.00
_cell.angle_beta   90.00
_cell.angle_gamma   90.00
#
_symmetry.space_group_name_H-M   'P 1'
#
loop_
_entity.id
_entity.type
_entity.pdbx_description
1 polymer ?
#
loop_
_entity_poly.entity_id
_entity_poly.type
_entity_poly.pdbx_seq_one_letter_code
_entity_poly.pdbx_strand_id
1 'polypeptide(L)'
;MKELRFDNLFVRELPADPVLGRHVRQVHGACYSRVEPTPVRAPALLAWSPEVAALLGLDEADVRSQQFAEVFGGNALLPGMEPYAACYGG
;
A
#
# COMPACT_ATOMS: atom_id res chain seq x y z
N MET A 1 2.32 -9.68 -12.14
CA MET A 1 1.70 -8.35 -12.20
C MET A 1 2.58 -7.43 -13.02
N LYS A 2 1.99 -6.57 -13.85
CA LYS A 2 2.69 -5.49 -14.56
C LYS A 2 3.49 -4.60 -13.61
N GLU A 3 4.62 -4.08 -14.10
CA GLU A 3 5.42 -3.10 -13.37
C GLU A 3 4.70 -1.75 -13.31
N LEU A 4 4.46 -1.26 -12.09
CA LEU A 4 3.79 0.00 -11.82
C LEU A 4 4.80 1.07 -11.41
N ARG A 5 4.55 2.31 -11.81
CA ARG A 5 5.37 3.45 -11.42
C ARG A 5 4.73 4.17 -10.25
N PHE A 6 5.41 4.17 -9.11
CA PHE A 6 5.04 4.93 -7.91
C PHE A 6 5.84 6.23 -7.87
N ASP A 7 5.15 7.38 -7.85
CA ASP A 7 5.82 8.69 -7.69
C ASP A 7 6.20 8.95 -6.22
N ASN A 8 5.42 8.47 -5.26
CA ASN A 8 5.64 8.68 -3.82
C ASN A 8 5.83 10.16 -3.41
N LEU A 9 5.31 11.11 -4.18
CA LEU A 9 5.44 12.55 -3.91
C LEU A 9 5.04 12.91 -2.47
N PHE A 10 3.94 12.35 -1.96
CA PHE A 10 3.48 12.61 -0.59
C PHE A 10 4.52 12.21 0.46
N VAL A 11 5.08 11.01 0.35
CA VAL A 11 6.06 10.47 1.30
C VAL A 11 7.40 11.20 1.15
N ARG A 12 7.78 11.55 -0.08
CA ARG A 12 9.04 12.25 -0.37
C ARG A 12 9.05 13.69 0.14
N GLU A 13 7.96 14.43 -0.02
CA GLU A 13 7.95 15.88 0.22
C GLU A 13 7.40 16.30 1.58
N LEU A 14 6.60 15.45 2.25
CA LEU A 14 5.95 15.83 3.51
C LEU A 14 6.72 15.34 4.75
N PRO A 15 6.56 16.03 5.91
CA PRO A 15 7.20 15.63 7.15
C PRO A 15 6.81 14.21 7.60
N ALA A 16 7.80 13.33 7.72
CA ALA A 16 7.65 11.99 8.28
C ALA A 16 7.77 12.01 9.80
N ASP A 17 7.05 11.12 10.48
CA ASP A 17 7.34 10.79 11.87
C ASP A 17 8.71 10.11 11.95
N PRO A 18 9.66 10.62 12.76
CA PRO A 18 10.96 9.98 12.95
C PRO A 18 10.87 8.62 13.66
N VAL A 19 9.77 8.33 14.37
CA VAL A 19 9.58 7.09 15.12
C VAL A 19 9.09 5.98 14.21
N LEU A 20 9.88 4.90 14.14
CA LEU A 20 9.56 3.70 13.37
C LEU A 20 8.80 2.67 14.22
N GLY A 21 8.08 1.79 13.53
CA GLY A 21 7.42 0.64 14.13
C GLY A 21 5.94 0.86 14.48
N ARG A 22 5.29 -0.25 14.81
CA ARG A 22 3.84 -0.36 14.98
C ARG A 22 3.45 -0.34 16.45
N HIS A 23 3.20 0.84 16.99
CA HIS A 23 2.65 0.99 18.34
C HIS A 23 1.78 2.23 18.42
N VAL A 24 0.79 2.19 19.32
CA VAL A 24 -0.12 3.31 19.57
C VAL A 24 0.63 4.39 20.34
N ARG A 25 0.64 5.61 19.80
CA ARG A 25 1.22 6.81 20.42
C ARG A 25 0.56 8.07 19.86
N GLN A 26 0.83 9.21 20.49
CA GLN A 26 0.59 10.51 19.87
C GLN A 26 1.71 10.82 18.87
N VAL A 27 1.33 11.36 17.71
CA VAL A 27 2.25 11.76 16.64
C VAL A 27 2.11 13.27 16.46
N HIS A 28 3.22 14.00 16.62
CA HIS A 28 3.24 15.46 16.53
C HIS A 28 4.20 15.91 15.42
N GLY A 29 3.82 16.97 14.69
CA GLY A 29 4.69 17.59 13.68
C GLY A 29 4.96 16.74 12.43
N ALA A 30 4.22 15.66 12.23
CA ALA A 30 4.36 14.77 11.07
C ALA A 30 3.03 14.60 10.32
N CYS A 31 3.12 14.49 9.00
CA CYS A 31 2.00 14.19 8.11
C CYS A 31 1.74 12.70 7.96
N TYR A 32 2.72 11.84 8.26
CA TYR A 32 2.57 10.40 8.21
C TYR A 32 3.58 9.66 9.09
N SER A 33 3.30 8.39 9.38
CA SER A 33 4.25 7.43 9.96
C SER A 33 4.53 6.31 8.97
N ARG A 34 5.80 5.93 8.80
CA ARG A 34 6.15 4.74 7.99
C ARG A 34 5.70 3.48 8.72
N VAL A 35 5.04 2.58 8.00
CA VAL A 35 4.51 1.35 8.60
C VAL A 35 4.41 0.24 7.57
N GLU A 36 4.92 -0.94 7.94
CA GLU A 36 4.73 -2.13 7.13
C GLU A 36 3.34 -2.73 7.37
N PRO A 37 2.65 -3.22 6.32
CA PRO A 37 1.41 -3.97 6.47
C PRO A 37 1.57 -5.19 7.40
N THR A 38 0.47 -5.66 7.97
CA THR A 38 0.46 -6.93 8.71
C THR A 38 0.09 -8.05 7.76
N PRO A 39 0.95 -9.05 7.49
CA PRO A 39 0.61 -10.15 6.60
C PRO A 39 -0.55 -10.98 7.13
N VAL A 40 -1.39 -11.48 6.22
CA VAL A 40 -2.48 -12.41 6.55
C VAL A 40 -2.15 -13.84 6.13
N ARG A 41 -2.86 -14.83 6.68
CA ARG A 41 -2.69 -16.22 6.27
C ARG A 41 -3.45 -16.49 4.96
N ALA A 42 -2.76 -17.01 3.96
CA ALA A 42 -3.33 -17.49 2.69
C ALA A 42 -4.29 -16.48 2.01
N PRO A 43 -3.80 -15.30 1.60
CA PRO A 43 -4.62 -14.30 0.94
C PRO A 43 -5.20 -14.84 -0.39
N ALA A 44 -6.46 -14.54 -0.66
CA ALA A 44 -7.17 -14.94 -1.87
C ALA A 44 -8.10 -13.81 -2.36
N LEU A 45 -8.19 -13.66 -3.68
CA LEU A 45 -9.09 -12.70 -4.31
C LEU A 45 -10.54 -13.23 -4.30
N LEU A 46 -11.47 -12.44 -3.77
CA LEU A 46 -12.91 -12.78 -3.76
C LEU A 46 -13.69 -12.11 -4.90
N ALA A 47 -13.38 -10.84 -5.17
CA ALA A 47 -14.02 -10.04 -6.21
C ALA A 47 -13.11 -8.87 -6.61
N TRP A 48 -13.31 -8.34 -7.80
CA TRP A 48 -12.67 -7.12 -8.30
C TRP A 48 -13.64 -6.35 -9.21
N SER A 49 -13.36 -5.07 -9.46
CA SER A 49 -14.02 -4.30 -10.52
C SER A 49 -13.18 -4.37 -11.80
N PRO A 50 -13.74 -4.89 -12.92
CA PRO A 50 -13.06 -4.85 -14.21
C PRO A 50 -12.74 -3.43 -14.68
N GLU A 51 -13.62 -2.48 -14.40
CA GLU A 51 -13.48 -1.08 -14.79
C GLU A 51 -12.30 -0.40 -14.08
N VAL A 52 -12.13 -0.65 -12.78
CA VAL A 52 -10.99 -0.12 -12.01
C VAL A 52 -9.68 -0.79 -12.41
N ALA A 53 -9.68 -2.11 -12.69
CA ALA A 53 -8.50 -2.80 -13.20
C ALA A 53 -8.05 -2.17 -14.53
N ALA A 54 -8.99 -1.93 -15.45
CA ALA A 54 -8.72 -1.26 -16.71
C ALA A 54 -8.20 0.18 -16.53
N LEU A 55 -8.75 0.96 -15.59
CA LEU A 55 -8.28 2.30 -15.26
C LEU A 55 -6.80 2.32 -14.81
N LEU A 56 -6.39 1.28 -14.09
CA LEU A 56 -5.01 1.09 -13.62
C LEU A 56 -4.12 0.39 -14.65
N GLY A 57 -4.66 0.02 -15.82
CA GLY A 57 -3.95 -0.69 -16.87
C GLY A 57 -3.51 -2.10 -16.49
N LEU A 58 -4.27 -2.75 -15.60
CA LEU A 58 -4.11 -4.14 -15.17
C LEU A 58 -5.04 -5.05 -15.98
N ASP A 59 -4.51 -6.15 -16.48
CA ASP A 59 -5.30 -7.14 -17.21
C ASP A 59 -5.85 -8.25 -16.28
N GLU A 60 -6.64 -9.16 -16.84
CA GLU A 60 -7.22 -10.26 -16.05
C GLU A 60 -6.15 -11.22 -15.52
N ALA A 61 -5.03 -11.39 -16.21
CA ALA A 61 -3.93 -12.25 -15.75
C ALA A 61 -3.20 -11.62 -14.56
N ASP A 62 -3.03 -10.31 -14.55
CA ASP A 62 -2.53 -9.55 -13.41
C ASP A 62 -3.43 -9.77 -12.19
N VAL A 63 -4.74 -9.53 -12.33
CA VAL A 63 -5.71 -9.59 -11.23
C VAL A 63 -5.85 -11.00 -10.67
N ARG A 64 -5.81 -12.03 -11.51
CA ARG A 64 -5.92 -13.43 -11.06
C ARG A 64 -4.62 -14.02 -10.50
N SER A 65 -3.51 -13.30 -10.58
CA SER A 65 -2.24 -13.80 -10.07
C SER A 65 -2.23 -13.91 -8.55
N GLN A 66 -1.50 -14.90 -8.01
CA GLN A 66 -1.30 -15.03 -6.56
C GLN A 66 -0.63 -13.77 -5.97
N GLN A 67 0.29 -13.17 -6.73
CA GLN A 67 0.95 -11.92 -6.36
C GLN A 67 -0.04 -10.77 -6.13
N PHE A 68 -1.15 -10.72 -6.88
CA PHE A 68 -2.19 -9.71 -6.66
C PHE A 68 -2.81 -9.90 -5.28
N ALA A 69 -3.25 -11.11 -4.94
CA ALA A 69 -3.78 -11.40 -3.61
C ALA A 69 -2.75 -11.10 -2.50
N GLU A 70 -1.48 -11.40 -2.71
CA GLU A 70 -0.41 -11.13 -1.75
C GLU A 70 -0.18 -9.62 -1.54
N VAL A 71 -0.13 -8.82 -2.61
CA VAL A 71 0.08 -7.37 -2.50
C VAL A 71 -1.10 -6.70 -1.82
N PHE A 72 -2.32 -6.96 -2.30
CA PHE A 72 -3.53 -6.34 -1.73
C PHE A 72 -3.92 -6.90 -0.36
N GLY A 73 -3.42 -8.09 0.01
CA GLY A 73 -3.53 -8.66 1.35
C GLY A 73 -2.50 -8.14 2.36
N GLY A 74 -1.52 -7.33 1.92
CA GLY A 74 -0.43 -6.84 2.78
C GLY A 74 0.65 -7.89 3.07
N ASN A 75 0.76 -8.92 2.24
CA ASN A 75 1.78 -9.96 2.34
C ASN A 75 3.03 -9.67 1.50
N ALA A 76 2.92 -8.82 0.49
CA ALA A 76 4.01 -8.43 -0.39
C ALA A 76 3.90 -6.95 -0.77
N LEU A 77 5.02 -6.37 -1.20
CA LEU A 77 5.08 -5.04 -1.80
C LEU A 77 5.62 -5.14 -3.23
N LEU A 78 5.11 -4.28 -4.11
CA LEU A 78 5.69 -4.09 -5.43
C LEU A 78 6.91 -3.16 -5.35
N PRO A 79 7.86 -3.26 -6.31
CA PRO A 79 8.94 -2.30 -6.43
C PRO A 79 8.43 -0.86 -6.42
N GLY A 80 9.03 0.00 -5.59
CA GLY A 80 8.65 1.40 -5.45
C GLY A 80 7.48 1.68 -4.51
N MET A 81 6.79 0.68 -3.96
CA MET A 81 5.80 0.95 -2.90
C MET A 81 6.47 1.44 -1.62
N GLU A 82 5.93 2.52 -1.05
CA GLU A 82 6.32 3.05 0.26
C GLU A 82 5.08 3.15 1.17
N PRO A 83 4.80 2.13 2.00
CA PRO A 83 3.61 2.12 2.84
C PRO A 83 3.72 3.08 4.03
N TYR A 84 2.63 3.79 4.31
CA TYR A 84 2.53 4.76 5.39
C TYR A 84 1.11 4.85 5.97
N ALA A 85 1.01 5.32 7.21
CA ALA A 85 -0.24 5.75 7.82
C ALA A 85 -0.28 7.28 7.84
N ALA A 86 -1.24 7.88 7.14
CA ALA A 86 -1.42 9.33 7.10
C ALA A 86 -1.98 9.86 8.42
N CYS A 87 -1.45 11.00 8.88
CA CYS A 87 -2.04 11.79 9.96
C CYS A 87 -3.25 12.56 9.39
N TYR A 88 -4.38 12.52 10.09
CA TYR A 88 -5.57 13.27 9.74
C TYR A 88 -6.25 13.82 11.00
N GLY A 89 -7.09 14.84 10.83
CA GLY A 89 -7.91 15.43 11.88
C GLY A 89 -9.39 15.44 11.50
N GLY A 90 -10.22 16.00 12.38
CA GLY A 90 -11.65 16.23 12.18
C GLY A 90 -12.06 17.56 12.77
#